data_AF-A0A565E9X0-F1
#
_entry.id   AF-A0A565E9X0-F1
#
_cell.length_a   1.000
_cell.length_b   1.000
_cell.length_c   1.000
_cell.angle_alpha   90.00
_cell.angle_beta   90.00
_cell.angle_gamma   90.00
#
_symmetry.space_group_name_H-M   'P 1'
#
loop_
_entity.id
_entity.type
_entity.pdbx_description
1 polymer ?
#
loop_
_entity_poly.entity_id
_entity_poly.type
_entity_poly.pdbx_seq_one_letter_code
_entity_poly.pdbx_strand_id
1 'polypeptide(L)'
;MFFKKETKVQELIQKHVQVVGEAVNSWKEAFSCYLEENKEDFQVKTSATIELESKADDVRREAQLILYEGAYLPVFREDLLDLLELTDNVA
;
A
#
# COMPACT_ATOMS: atom_id res chain seq x y z
N MET A 1 8.63 -1.75 27.04
CA MET A 1 8.11 -2.85 26.20
C MET A 1 9.11 -3.03 25.08
N PHE A 2 9.83 -4.15 25.09
CA PHE A 2 10.74 -4.50 24.00
C PHE A 2 9.91 -4.71 22.72
N PHE A 3 10.48 -4.45 21.54
CA PHE A 3 9.87 -4.67 20.20
C PHE A 3 8.77 -3.71 19.70
N LYS A 4 8.62 -2.51 20.28
CA LYS A 4 7.58 -1.56 19.84
C LYS A 4 7.70 -1.13 18.37
N LYS A 5 8.92 -0.97 17.85
CA LYS A 5 9.14 -0.50 16.47
C LYS A 5 8.85 -1.63 15.48
N GLU A 6 9.25 -2.84 15.83
CA GLU A 6 9.06 -4.07 15.07
C GLU A 6 7.58 -4.37 14.85
N THR A 7 6.78 -4.29 15.93
CA THR A 7 5.32 -4.43 15.85
C THR A 7 4.69 -3.36 14.98
N LYS A 8 5.11 -2.09 15.15
CA LYS A 8 4.59 -0.98 14.35
C LYS A 8 4.90 -1.13 12.86
N VAL A 9 6.09 -1.59 12.49
CA VAL A 9 6.46 -1.90 11.10
C VAL A 9 5.56 -3.01 10.54
N GLN A 10 5.32 -4.08 11.31
CA GLN A 10 4.45 -5.17 10.87
C GLN A 10 3.02 -4.69 10.60
N GLU A 11 2.45 -3.87 11.49
CA GLU A 11 1.14 -3.26 11.31
C GLU A 11 1.08 -2.39 10.05
N LEU A 12 2.12 -1.60 9.79
CA LEU A 12 2.19 -0.76 8.60
C LEU A 12 2.32 -1.57 7.32
N ILE A 13 3.13 -2.64 7.30
CA ILE A 13 3.23 -3.54 6.14
C ILE A 13 1.88 -4.20 5.86
N GLN A 14 1.19 -4.70 6.88
CA GLN A 14 -0.15 -5.28 6.71
C GLN A 14 -1.15 -4.25 6.17
N LYS A 15 -1.12 -3.03 6.70
CA LYS A 15 -1.95 -1.93 6.22
C LYS A 15 -1.62 -1.56 4.77
N HIS A 16 -0.34 -1.54 4.40
CA HIS A 16 0.10 -1.27 3.03
C HIS A 16 -0.49 -2.29 2.05
N VAL A 17 -0.32 -3.58 2.34
CA VAL A 17 -0.90 -4.68 1.54
C VAL A 17 -2.41 -4.56 1.43
N GLN A 18 -3.10 -4.21 2.52
CA GLN A 18 -4.55 -4.00 2.50
C GLN A 18 -4.94 -2.86 1.57
N VAL A 19 -4.30 -1.69 1.68
CA VAL A 19 -4.65 -0.51 0.89
C VAL A 19 -4.34 -0.74 -0.60
N VAL A 20 -3.24 -1.41 -0.94
CA VAL A 20 -2.96 -1.83 -2.32
C VAL A 20 -4.04 -2.77 -2.84
N GLY A 21 -4.48 -3.74 -2.03
CA GLY A 21 -5.60 -4.61 -2.39
C GLY A 21 -6.91 -3.85 -2.63
N GLU A 22 -7.20 -2.83 -1.83
CA GLU A 22 -8.34 -1.92 -2.02
C GLU A 22 -8.21 -1.13 -3.34
N ALA A 23 -7.01 -0.60 -3.66
CA ALA A 23 -6.75 0.13 -4.90
C ALA A 23 -6.99 -0.75 -6.14
N VAL A 24 -6.43 -1.96 -6.14
CA VAL A 24 -6.61 -2.94 -7.23
C VAL A 24 -8.09 -3.29 -7.43
N ASN A 25 -8.86 -3.46 -6.34
CA ASN A 25 -10.29 -3.74 -6.44
C ASN A 25 -11.07 -2.53 -6.98
N SER A 26 -10.77 -1.32 -6.51
CA SER A 26 -11.36 -0.08 -7.02
C SER A 26 -11.09 0.09 -8.52
N TRP A 27 -9.87 -0.25 -8.97
CA TRP A 27 -9.52 -0.22 -10.39
C TRP A 27 -10.30 -1.25 -11.22
N LYS A 28 -10.48 -2.48 -10.73
CA LYS A 28 -11.31 -3.50 -11.40
C LYS A 28 -12.75 -3.04 -11.59
N GLU A 29 -13.30 -2.36 -10.58
CA GLU A 29 -14.64 -1.77 -10.64
C GLU A 29 -14.68 -0.63 -11.67
N ALA A 30 -13.70 0.27 -11.65
CA ALA A 30 -13.56 1.33 -12.66
C ALA A 30 -13.52 0.73 -14.08
N PHE A 31 -12.69 -0.29 -14.30
CA PHE A 31 -12.58 -0.97 -15.59
C PHE A 31 -13.92 -1.57 -16.04
N SER A 32 -14.70 -2.13 -15.12
CA SER A 32 -16.05 -2.64 -15.41
C SER A 32 -17.00 -1.51 -15.83
N CYS A 33 -17.01 -0.38 -15.11
CA CYS A 33 -17.81 0.80 -15.48
C CYS A 33 -17.44 1.34 -16.87
N TYR A 34 -16.15 1.30 -17.23
CA TYR A 34 -15.70 1.70 -18.57
C TYR A 34 -16.29 0.80 -19.67
N LEU A 35 -16.29 -0.52 -19.46
CA LEU A 35 -16.87 -1.49 -20.40
C LEU A 35 -18.39 -1.35 -20.54
N GLU A 36 -19.06 -0.92 -19.49
CA GLU A 36 -20.52 -0.67 -19.47
C GLU A 36 -20.89 0.74 -19.97
N GLU A 37 -19.92 1.52 -20.45
CA GLU A 37 -20.08 2.93 -20.85
C GLU A 37 -20.62 3.86 -19.74
N ASN A 38 -20.52 3.45 -18.48
CA ASN A 38 -20.92 4.22 -17.31
C ASN A 38 -19.80 5.20 -16.89
N LYS A 39 -19.76 6.35 -17.56
CA LYS A 39 -18.69 7.36 -17.42
C LYS A 39 -18.62 8.01 -16.04
N GLU A 40 -19.76 8.22 -15.39
CA GLU A 40 -19.81 8.91 -14.09
C GLU A 40 -19.17 8.02 -13.01
N ASP A 41 -19.62 6.77 -12.91
CA ASP A 41 -19.05 5.83 -11.94
C ASP A 41 -17.58 5.49 -12.27
N PHE A 42 -17.21 5.42 -13.55
CA PHE A 42 -15.82 5.27 -13.95
C PHE A 42 -14.92 6.38 -13.38
N GLN A 43 -15.35 7.65 -13.48
CA GLN A 43 -14.58 8.79 -12.96
C GLN A 43 -14.45 8.73 -11.44
N VAL A 44 -15.54 8.39 -10.74
CA VAL A 44 -15.55 8.25 -9.28
C VAL A 44 -14.58 7.14 -8.84
N LYS A 45 -14.66 5.96 -9.45
CA LYS A 45 -13.81 4.80 -9.11
C LYS A 45 -12.34 5.01 -9.48
N THR A 46 -12.08 5.69 -10.59
CA THR A 46 -10.70 6.08 -10.96
C THR A 46 -10.12 7.05 -9.92
N SER A 47 -10.87 8.06 -9.52
CA SER A 47 -10.41 9.01 -8.49
C SER A 47 -10.15 8.31 -7.15
N ALA A 48 -11.05 7.40 -6.73
CA ALA A 48 -10.85 6.60 -5.53
C ALA A 48 -9.61 5.71 -5.61
N THR A 49 -9.29 5.16 -6.79
CA THR A 49 -8.08 4.36 -7.01
C THR A 49 -6.82 5.20 -6.78
N ILE A 50 -6.77 6.42 -7.33
CA ILE A 50 -5.64 7.35 -7.17
C ILE A 50 -5.46 7.76 -5.69
N GLU A 51 -6.56 7.99 -4.98
CA GLU A 51 -6.52 8.29 -3.54
C GLU A 51 -5.98 7.11 -2.71
N LEU A 52 -6.36 5.88 -3.06
CA LEU A 52 -5.88 4.67 -2.41
C LEU A 52 -4.39 4.42 -2.71
N GLU A 53 -3.93 4.66 -3.93
CA GLU A 53 -2.50 4.60 -4.30
C GLU A 53 -1.68 5.60 -3.46
N SER A 54 -2.13 6.86 -3.39
CA SER A 54 -1.48 7.89 -2.59
C SER A 54 -1.38 7.49 -1.11
N LYS A 55 -2.46 6.89 -0.58
CA LYS A 55 -2.49 6.38 0.79
C LYS A 55 -1.56 5.17 0.98
N ALA A 56 -1.44 4.28 0.00
CA ALA A 56 -0.52 3.15 0.05
C ALA A 56 0.93 3.65 0.13
N ASP A 57 1.30 4.58 -0.74
CA ASP A 57 2.63 5.21 -0.76
C ASP A 57 2.98 5.89 0.57
N ASP A 58 2.03 6.61 1.18
CA ASP A 58 2.22 7.22 2.51
C ASP A 58 2.49 6.17 3.60
N VAL A 59 1.73 5.07 3.62
CA VAL A 59 1.92 3.97 4.58
C VAL A 59 3.27 3.27 4.36
N ARG A 60 3.65 3.05 3.09
CA ARG A 60 4.95 2.51 2.72
C ARG A 60 6.09 3.38 3.25
N ARG A 61 6.03 4.70 3.02
CA ARG A 61 7.04 5.66 3.49
C ARG A 61 7.15 5.65 5.01
N GLU A 62 6.03 5.59 5.73
CA GLU A 62 6.03 5.47 7.20
C GLU A 62 6.75 4.20 7.66
N ALA A 63 6.49 3.05 7.01
CA ALA A 63 7.15 1.79 7.32
C ALA A 63 8.67 1.84 7.05
N GLN A 64 9.07 2.39 5.90
CA GLN A 64 10.47 2.57 5.52
C GLN A 64 11.24 3.43 6.53
N LEU A 65 10.66 4.56 6.96
CA LEU A 65 11.28 5.44 7.96
C LEU A 65 11.59 4.69 9.26
N ILE A 66 10.62 3.93 9.79
CA ILE A 66 10.81 3.17 11.03
C ILE A 66 11.84 2.04 10.86
N LEU A 67 11.88 1.40 9.68
CA LEU A 67 12.92 0.43 9.34
C LEU A 67 14.32 1.07 9.38
N TYR A 68 14.48 2.26 8.80
CA TYR A 68 15.75 3.00 8.82
C TYR A 68 16.16 3.46 10.23
N GLU A 69 15.21 3.72 11.12
CA GLU A 69 15.47 4.04 12.53
C GLU A 69 15.93 2.85 13.39
N GLY A 70 16.12 1.67 12.79
CA GLY A 70 16.67 0.51 13.49
C GLY A 70 15.63 -0.40 14.14
N ALA A 71 14.45 -0.56 13.52
CA ALA A 71 13.46 -1.54 13.99
C ALA A 71 13.98 -2.99 13.89
N TYR A 72 14.67 -3.35 12.80
CA TYR A 72 15.19 -4.69 12.57
C TYR A 72 16.71 -4.70 12.36
N LEU A 73 17.33 -5.87 12.59
CA LEU A 73 18.72 -6.13 12.23
C LEU A 73 18.92 -5.89 10.72
N PRO A 74 20.11 -5.43 10.28
CA PRO A 74 20.36 -5.10 8.88
C PRO A 74 19.99 -6.21 7.89
N VAL A 75 20.26 -7.47 8.23
CA VAL A 75 19.96 -8.64 7.37
C VAL A 75 18.48 -8.81 7.05
N PHE A 76 17.58 -8.43 7.95
CA PHE A 76 16.13 -8.54 7.73
C PHE A 76 15.52 -7.27 7.15
N ARG A 77 16.26 -6.16 7.16
CA ARG A 77 15.75 -4.86 6.71
C ARG A 77 15.56 -4.86 5.19
N GLU A 78 16.53 -5.41 4.46
CA GLU A 78 16.50 -5.48 3.00
C GLU A 78 15.28 -6.26 2.53
N ASP A 79 15.05 -7.48 3.04
CA ASP A 79 13.87 -8.29 2.73
C ASP A 79 12.53 -7.55 2.96
N LEU A 80 12.43 -6.76 4.04
CA LEU A 80 11.21 -6.01 4.36
C LEU A 80 11.02 -4.78 3.46
N LEU A 81 12.12 -4.14 3.04
CA LEU A 81 12.07 -3.05 2.07
C LEU A 81 11.67 -3.58 0.69
N ASP A 82 12.24 -4.71 0.28
CA ASP A 82 11.89 -5.39 -0.99
C ASP A 82 10.42 -5.81 -1.00
N LEU A 83 9.90 -6.35 0.11
CA LEU A 83 8.48 -6.67 0.22
C LEU A 83 7.58 -5.44 0.03
N LEU A 84 7.94 -4.31 0.66
CA LEU A 84 7.22 -3.05 0.50
C LEU A 84 7.24 -2.56 -0.94
N GLU A 85 8.38 -2.63 -1.62
CA GLU A 85 8.53 -2.22 -3.02
C GLU A 85 7.77 -3.13 -3.98
N LEU A 86 7.90 -4.46 -3.83
CA LEU A 86 7.18 -5.44 -4.63
C LEU A 86 5.66 -5.32 -4.46
N THR A 87 5.19 -5.00 -3.26
CA THR A 87 3.77 -4.76 -3.00
C THR A 87 3.29 -3.46 -3.64
N ASP A 88 4.07 -2.39 -3.58
CA ASP A 88 3.72 -1.09 -4.15
C ASP A 88 3.63 -1.14 -5.68
N ASN A 89 4.51 -1.90 -6.33
CA ASN A 89 4.50 -2.12 -7.78
C ASN A 89 3.22 -2.81 -8.32
N VAL A 90 2.34 -3.30 -7.43
CA VAL A 90 1.04 -3.87 -7.81
C VAL A 90 -0.05 -2.79 -7.92
N ALA A 91 0.09 -1.67 -7.18
CA ALA A 91 -0.82 -0.54 -7.23
C ALA A 91 -0.66 0.23 -8.55
#